data_AF-A0A944AVK1-F1
#
_entry.id   AF-A0A944AVK1-F1
#
_cell.length_a   1.000
_cell.length_b   1.000
_cell.length_c   1.000
_cell.angle_alpha   90.00
_cell.angle_beta   90.00
_cell.angle_gamma   90.00
#
_symmetry.space_group_name_H-M   'P 1'
#
loop_
_entity.id
_entity.type
_entity.pdbx_description
1 polymer ?
#
loop_
_entity_poly.entity_id
_entity_poly.type
_entity_poly.pdbx_seq_one_letter_code
_entity_poly.pdbx_strand_id
1 'polypeptide(L)'
;MENTDYTDLQQNDNYDLMQDSMDDKDNVSVVDYKMVTFSLAGKDYAIDIMQVKEIAKTGRFTYVPNTLPFVLGVYNLRGEIIPIIDLRLFFNIDIPTRDDNSVENMLIVSVGDQLFGVVVDAIDKVVGIQKSKIQPPHPLFGDINIKYIYGVVECQDHLYILLDIERIFNGRFSAKDKDNGIDNVYVNSSVGDVMPDQIKAQSQTPKAEVKENSKPEAPKANDSDQDYKFVVEELRNLKKFYVSDINEEWIKNRFNQWSSEKGVGNVQLQTEKDADDFLAPFWSNCNGTWWTKQYADEVYKLLPENNAKQIVVWNPGCGKGIESYSLACVLKMRYPDSKIRIYAHEIDLLNVSNAPLLSIPDSAANDWYAPYVTRKVSGEYTFNQEIKDIVMFEYHDCTNSTSLPMVDIVFARDILSFLSVESQNIVVGDFDEKLKGNGIIILGSGESLGKGSNWGEKTVGSLTYFNKQ
;
A
#
# COMPACT_ATOMS: atom_id res chain seq x y z
N MET A 1 79.51 -2.76 52.50
CA MET A 1 80.36 -2.30 51.39
C MET A 1 80.50 -3.47 50.45
N GLU A 2 80.09 -3.47 49.20
CA GLU A 2 79.37 -2.57 48.30
C GLU A 2 79.24 -3.39 46.98
N ASN A 3 78.13 -3.25 46.25
CA ASN A 3 77.94 -3.25 44.77
C ASN A 3 79.01 -3.92 43.85
N THR A 4 78.73 -4.61 42.72
CA THR A 4 77.63 -4.55 41.73
C THR A 4 77.82 -5.61 40.63
N ASP A 5 76.74 -5.85 39.86
CA ASP A 5 76.60 -6.09 38.39
C ASP A 5 76.47 -7.49 37.73
N TYR A 6 75.24 -7.72 37.18
CA TYR A 6 74.73 -8.30 35.89
C TYR A 6 75.45 -9.51 35.22
N THR A 7 74.84 -10.71 35.09
CA THR A 7 73.95 -11.29 34.00
C THR A 7 74.51 -11.21 32.58
N ASP A 8 74.35 -12.13 31.62
CA ASP A 8 73.68 -13.44 31.47
C ASP A 8 74.20 -14.05 30.15
N LEU A 9 74.41 -15.37 30.06
CA LEU A 9 74.67 -16.09 28.80
C LEU A 9 74.02 -17.49 28.81
N GLN A 10 73.06 -17.65 27.89
CA GLN A 10 72.73 -18.80 27.04
C GLN A 10 72.91 -20.25 27.53
N GLN A 11 71.79 -20.98 27.32
CA GLN A 11 71.62 -22.37 26.83
C GLN A 11 71.03 -23.42 27.79
N ASN A 12 69.99 -24.06 27.22
CA ASN A 12 69.37 -25.35 27.49
C ASN A 12 68.29 -25.41 28.59
N ASP A 13 67.08 -25.77 28.20
CA ASP A 13 66.66 -27.16 28.34
C ASP A 13 65.51 -27.53 27.39
N ASN A 14 65.66 -28.71 26.81
CA ASN A 14 64.81 -29.35 25.82
C ASN A 14 64.26 -30.64 26.47
N TYR A 15 63.12 -31.15 25.99
CA TYR A 15 62.39 -32.36 26.43
C TYR A 15 61.29 -32.17 27.50
N ASP A 16 60.17 -31.51 27.15
CA ASP A 16 58.83 -32.01 27.54
C ASP A 16 57.66 -31.34 26.79
N LEU A 17 57.56 -31.45 25.46
CA LEU A 17 56.36 -31.01 24.71
C LEU A 17 56.20 -31.82 23.40
N MET A 18 55.78 -33.08 23.53
CA MET A 18 55.27 -33.88 22.41
C MET A 18 53.96 -34.58 22.83
N GLN A 19 52.93 -33.77 23.08
CA GLN A 19 51.54 -34.23 23.13
C GLN A 19 50.62 -33.02 22.96
N ASP A 20 50.53 -32.55 21.72
CA ASP A 20 49.35 -31.85 21.17
C ASP A 20 49.58 -31.67 19.66
N SER A 21 49.70 -32.81 18.99
CA SER A 21 49.51 -32.89 17.55
C SER A 21 48.11 -33.41 17.29
N MET A 22 47.21 -32.53 16.88
CA MET A 22 46.04 -32.73 16.00
C MET A 22 44.90 -31.81 16.45
N ASP A 23 44.86 -30.60 15.90
CA ASP A 23 43.69 -30.06 15.18
C ASP A 23 43.96 -28.61 14.80
N ASP A 24 44.78 -28.40 13.76
CA ASP A 24 44.74 -27.15 13.01
C ASP A 24 45.01 -27.47 11.54
N LYS A 25 43.98 -28.03 10.90
CA LYS A 25 43.86 -28.10 9.45
C LYS A 25 42.92 -26.99 9.01
N ASP A 26 43.51 -25.91 8.50
CA ASP A 26 42.99 -25.03 7.44
C ASP A 26 41.47 -24.95 7.31
N ASN A 27 40.82 -24.18 8.17
CA ASN A 27 39.47 -23.69 7.90
C ASN A 27 39.57 -22.55 6.87
N VAL A 28 39.64 -22.89 5.58
CA VAL A 28 39.37 -21.94 4.50
C VAL A 28 37.93 -21.45 4.71
N SER A 29 37.78 -20.24 5.25
CA SER A 29 36.46 -19.66 5.47
C SER A 29 35.79 -19.43 4.11
N VAL A 30 34.91 -20.34 3.70
CA VAL A 30 34.12 -20.21 2.47
C VAL A 30 33.26 -18.97 2.56
N VAL A 31 33.60 -17.89 1.84
CA VAL A 31 32.76 -16.70 1.75
C VAL A 31 31.70 -16.94 0.67
N ASP A 32 30.46 -17.17 1.08
CA ASP A 32 29.31 -17.46 0.20
C ASP A 32 28.20 -16.40 0.29
N TYR A 33 28.40 -15.36 1.09
CA TYR A 33 27.49 -14.22 1.19
C TYR A 33 28.26 -12.90 1.23
N LYS A 34 27.77 -11.88 0.53
CA LYS A 34 28.38 -10.55 0.46
C LYS A 34 27.33 -9.49 0.76
N MET A 35 27.70 -8.52 1.56
CA MET A 35 26.79 -7.46 1.99
C MET A 35 27.45 -6.09 1.89
N VAL A 36 26.66 -5.08 1.55
CA VAL A 36 27.05 -3.67 1.63
C VAL A 36 26.70 -3.19 3.03
N THR A 37 27.70 -2.69 3.75
CA THR A 37 27.56 -2.21 5.13
C THR A 37 27.44 -0.69 5.16
N PHE A 38 26.60 -0.19 6.05
CA PHE A 38 26.32 1.24 6.23
C PHE A 38 25.81 1.51 7.63
N SER A 39 25.85 2.77 8.05
CA SER A 39 25.33 3.21 9.35
C SER A 39 23.98 3.94 9.24
N LEU A 40 23.12 3.72 10.23
CA LEU A 40 21.92 4.52 10.50
C LEU A 40 21.86 4.84 11.99
N ALA A 41 21.81 6.13 12.33
CA ALA A 41 21.79 6.66 13.69
C ALA A 41 22.82 6.01 14.63
N GLY A 42 24.05 5.80 14.13
CA GLY A 42 25.16 5.24 14.90
C GLY A 42 25.12 3.73 15.10
N LYS A 43 24.25 2.99 14.39
CA LYS A 43 24.24 1.53 14.35
C LYS A 43 24.63 0.99 12.98
N ASP A 44 25.26 -0.17 12.98
CA ASP A 44 25.77 -0.84 11.77
C ASP A 44 24.70 -1.75 11.16
N TYR A 45 24.35 -1.46 9.91
CA TYR A 45 23.39 -2.19 9.08
C TYR A 45 24.08 -2.79 7.86
N ALA A 46 23.40 -3.76 7.25
CA ALA A 46 23.84 -4.37 6.02
C ALA A 46 22.67 -4.75 5.12
N ILE A 47 22.91 -4.73 3.80
CA ILE A 47 22.00 -5.23 2.76
C ILE A 47 22.76 -6.21 1.89
N ASP A 48 22.08 -7.24 1.38
CA ASP A 48 22.64 -8.17 0.41
C ASP A 48 23.20 -7.40 -0.80
N ILE A 49 24.45 -7.65 -1.17
CA ILE A 49 25.06 -6.99 -2.33
C ILE A 49 24.27 -7.23 -3.61
N MET A 50 23.57 -8.37 -3.72
CA MET A 50 22.78 -8.72 -4.89
C MET A 50 21.59 -7.76 -5.10
N GLN A 51 21.13 -7.13 -4.03
CA GLN A 51 20.05 -6.14 -4.05
C GLN A 51 20.57 -4.71 -4.29
N VAL A 52 21.88 -4.45 -4.19
CA VAL A 52 22.46 -3.12 -4.40
C VAL A 52 22.93 -2.97 -5.84
N LYS A 53 22.37 -1.99 -6.57
CA LYS A 53 22.74 -1.69 -7.96
C LYS A 53 23.85 -0.64 -8.06
N GLU A 54 23.77 0.41 -7.25
CA GLU A 54 24.71 1.52 -7.31
C GLU A 54 24.85 2.18 -5.93
N ILE A 55 26.04 2.73 -5.66
CA ILE A 55 26.29 3.62 -4.53
C ILE A 55 26.38 5.03 -5.09
N ALA A 56 25.48 5.90 -4.67
CA ALA A 56 25.40 7.27 -5.13
C ALA A 56 25.64 8.25 -3.96
N LYS A 57 26.22 9.41 -4.29
CA LYS A 57 26.27 10.56 -3.39
C LYS A 57 25.54 11.70 -4.08
N THR A 58 24.47 12.20 -3.47
CA THR A 58 23.69 13.28 -4.06
C THR A 58 23.43 14.36 -3.02
N GLY A 59 23.63 15.61 -3.40
CA GLY A 59 23.25 16.77 -2.59
C GLY A 59 21.89 17.36 -3.01
N ARG A 60 21.27 16.85 -4.08
CA ARG A 60 20.00 17.39 -4.60
C ARG A 60 19.18 16.29 -5.24
N PHE A 61 18.13 15.88 -4.55
CA PHE A 61 16.99 15.19 -5.15
C PHE A 61 15.81 16.16 -5.25
N THR A 62 14.88 15.87 -6.16
CA THR A 62 13.71 16.72 -6.34
C THR A 62 12.74 16.40 -5.21
N TYR A 63 12.63 17.31 -4.24
CA TYR A 63 11.66 17.19 -3.16
C TYR A 63 10.24 17.12 -3.74
N VAL A 64 9.48 16.12 -3.29
CA VAL A 64 8.09 15.97 -3.68
C VAL A 64 7.23 16.33 -2.46
N PRO A 65 6.48 17.44 -2.51
CA PRO A 65 5.63 17.85 -1.39
C PRO A 65 4.54 16.81 -1.13
N ASN A 66 4.07 16.75 0.13
CA ASN A 66 2.97 15.89 0.59
C ASN A 66 3.23 14.37 0.48
N THR A 67 4.49 13.96 0.56
CA THR A 67 4.91 12.56 0.67
C THR A 67 5.01 12.13 2.13
N LEU A 68 5.05 10.81 2.39
CA LEU A 68 5.29 10.29 3.74
C LEU A 68 6.61 10.86 4.29
N PRO A 69 6.74 11.10 5.61
CA PRO A 69 7.94 11.72 6.17
C PRO A 69 9.25 11.03 5.76
N PHE A 70 9.22 9.72 5.57
CA PHE A 70 10.38 8.93 5.15
C PHE A 70 10.66 8.96 3.64
N VAL A 71 9.78 9.52 2.81
CA VAL A 71 10.02 9.71 1.38
C VAL A 71 10.51 11.13 1.19
N LEU A 72 11.76 11.27 0.75
CA LEU A 72 12.37 12.59 0.61
C LEU A 72 12.09 13.23 -0.75
N GLY A 73 11.72 12.42 -1.76
CA GLY A 73 11.42 12.89 -3.11
C GLY A 73 11.81 11.87 -4.17
N VAL A 74 12.22 12.36 -5.35
CA VAL A 74 12.62 11.52 -6.48
C VAL A 74 13.99 11.89 -7.03
N TYR A 75 14.69 10.90 -7.59
CA TYR A 75 15.98 11.05 -8.25
C TYR A 75 15.92 10.54 -9.68
N ASN A 76 16.53 11.26 -10.61
CA ASN A 76 16.65 10.80 -11.99
C ASN A 76 17.97 10.01 -12.15
N LEU A 77 17.85 8.69 -12.17
CA LEU A 77 18.95 7.78 -12.46
C LEU A 77 18.92 7.40 -13.94
N ARG A 78 19.75 8.07 -14.75
CA ARG A 78 19.93 7.77 -16.19
C ARG A 78 18.64 7.74 -17.02
N GLY A 79 17.70 8.63 -16.71
CA GLY A 79 16.40 8.73 -17.38
C GLY A 79 15.27 8.00 -16.66
N GLU A 80 15.58 7.18 -15.66
CA GLU A 80 14.61 6.52 -14.80
C GLU A 80 14.37 7.34 -13.53
N ILE A 81 13.11 7.62 -13.21
CA ILE A 81 12.75 8.35 -11.99
C ILE A 81 12.55 7.33 -10.88
N ILE A 82 13.41 7.38 -9.87
CA ILE A 82 13.36 6.47 -8.72
C ILE A 82 12.97 7.24 -7.44
N PRO A 83 12.11 6.67 -6.58
CA PRO A 83 11.78 7.26 -5.29
C PRO A 83 12.98 7.21 -4.34
N ILE A 84 13.12 8.23 -3.49
CA ILE A 84 14.14 8.28 -2.43
C ILE A 84 13.49 8.17 -1.06
N ILE A 85 14.00 7.22 -0.28
CA ILE A 85 13.49 6.84 1.02
C ILE A 85 14.60 6.97 2.06
N ASP A 86 14.31 7.62 3.17
CA ASP A 86 15.15 7.67 4.35
C ASP A 86 14.76 6.57 5.33
N LEU A 87 15.62 5.57 5.48
CA LEU A 87 15.36 4.46 6.39
C LEU A 87 15.31 4.90 7.85
N ARG A 88 15.98 6.00 8.23
CA ARG A 88 15.93 6.53 9.59
C ARG A 88 14.50 6.93 9.95
N LEU A 89 13.88 7.74 9.10
CA LEU A 89 12.49 8.15 9.25
C LEU A 89 11.52 6.97 9.06
N PHE A 90 11.83 6.01 8.18
CA PHE A 90 11.01 4.82 7.97
C PHE A 90 10.94 3.94 9.22
N PHE A 91 12.04 3.86 9.98
CA PHE A 91 12.11 3.14 11.25
C PHE A 91 11.71 3.99 12.46
N ASN A 92 11.15 5.19 12.24
CA ASN A 92 10.80 6.12 13.32
C ASN A 92 11.99 6.47 14.23
N ILE A 93 13.20 6.51 13.67
CA ILE A 93 14.39 6.93 14.39
C ILE A 93 14.44 8.46 14.37
N ASP A 94 14.53 9.06 15.54
CA ASP A 94 14.69 10.51 15.68
C ASP A 94 16.02 10.95 15.07
N ILE A 95 15.95 11.88 14.12
CA ILE A 95 17.12 12.46 13.45
C ILE A 95 17.11 13.98 13.56
N PRO A 96 18.28 14.63 13.63
CA PRO A 96 18.37 16.07 13.50
C PRO A 96 17.81 16.56 12.16
N THR A 97 17.29 17.79 12.14
CA THR A 97 16.85 18.42 10.90
C THR A 97 18.01 18.49 9.90
N ARG A 98 17.76 18.06 8.66
CA ARG A 98 18.75 18.08 7.58
C ARG A 98 19.15 19.51 7.22
N ASP A 99 20.42 19.69 6.85
CA ASP A 99 20.88 20.88 6.14
C ASP A 99 20.66 20.67 4.63
N ASP A 100 19.93 21.58 3.99
CA ASP A 100 19.62 21.57 2.55
C ASP A 100 20.87 21.56 1.65
N ASN A 101 22.05 21.89 2.18
CA ASN A 101 23.32 21.84 1.43
C ASN A 101 24.20 20.61 1.73
N SER A 102 23.73 19.69 2.57
CA SER A 102 24.49 18.48 2.91
C SER A 102 24.44 17.44 1.79
N VAL A 103 25.58 16.77 1.57
CA VAL A 103 25.65 15.64 0.63
C VAL A 103 25.24 14.38 1.37
N GLU A 104 24.19 13.73 0.88
CA GLU A 104 23.65 12.51 1.48
C GLU A 104 24.26 11.27 0.80
N ASN A 105 24.52 10.23 1.60
CA ASN A 105 24.95 8.93 1.10
C ASN A 105 23.70 8.10 0.75
N MET A 106 23.68 7.54 -0.46
CA MET A 106 22.51 6.84 -0.99
C MET A 106 22.90 5.49 -1.60
N LEU A 107 22.14 4.46 -1.26
CA LEU A 107 22.18 3.15 -1.89
C LEU A 107 21.04 3.07 -2.90
N ILE A 108 21.34 2.70 -4.14
CA ILE A 108 20.29 2.32 -5.11
C ILE A 108 20.07 0.82 -4.99
N VAL A 109 18.89 0.44 -4.51
CA VAL A 109 18.51 -0.95 -4.31
C VAL A 109 17.45 -1.38 -5.30
N SER A 110 17.44 -2.67 -5.65
CA SER A 110 16.43 -3.27 -6.52
C SER A 110 15.54 -4.23 -5.75
N VAL A 111 14.23 -4.13 -5.98
CA VAL A 111 13.22 -5.06 -5.48
C VAL A 111 12.36 -5.49 -6.66
N GLY A 112 12.48 -6.76 -7.06
CA GLY A 112 11.96 -7.21 -8.34
C GLY A 112 12.55 -6.39 -9.50
N ASP A 113 11.66 -5.79 -10.30
CA ASP A 113 12.02 -4.92 -11.44
C ASP A 113 12.08 -3.43 -11.08
N GLN A 114 11.87 -3.06 -9.80
CA GLN A 114 11.83 -1.67 -9.35
C GLN A 114 13.13 -1.23 -8.67
N LEU A 115 13.49 0.05 -8.82
CA LEU A 115 14.63 0.68 -8.18
C LEU A 115 14.20 1.69 -7.12
N PHE A 116 14.89 1.70 -5.99
CA PHE A 116 14.69 2.63 -4.89
C PHE A 116 16.01 3.27 -4.47
N GLY A 117 16.01 4.57 -4.22
CA GLY A 117 17.10 5.26 -3.53
C GLY A 117 16.89 5.18 -2.02
N VAL A 118 17.89 4.73 -1.29
CA VAL A 118 17.86 4.59 0.18
C VAL A 118 18.93 5.48 0.77
N VAL A 119 18.52 6.48 1.56
CA VAL A 119 19.44 7.39 2.24
C VAL A 119 19.93 6.78 3.54
N VAL A 120 21.25 6.86 3.76
CA VAL A 120 21.96 6.32 4.92
C VAL A 120 22.97 7.34 5.45
N ASP A 121 23.48 7.17 6.68
CA ASP A 121 24.43 8.13 7.26
C ASP A 121 25.80 8.04 6.58
N ALA A 122 26.37 6.84 6.54
CA ALA A 122 27.63 6.54 5.89
C ALA A 122 27.59 5.13 5.29
N ILE A 123 28.24 4.97 4.14
CA ILE A 123 28.44 3.66 3.50
C ILE A 123 29.88 3.26 3.76
N ASP A 124 30.09 2.12 4.40
CA ASP A 124 31.38 1.73 4.93
C ASP A 124 32.18 0.90 3.94
N LYS A 125 31.81 -0.38 3.78
CA LYS A 125 32.52 -1.32 2.90
C LYS A 125 31.63 -2.49 2.48
N VAL A 126 32.12 -3.27 1.51
CA VAL A 126 31.56 -4.59 1.21
C VAL A 126 32.22 -5.62 2.13
N VAL A 127 31.42 -6.37 2.87
CA VAL A 127 31.88 -7.43 3.77
C VAL A 127 31.43 -8.78 3.22
N GLY A 128 32.36 -9.74 3.17
CA GLY A 128 32.08 -11.13 2.82
C GLY A 128 32.01 -11.98 4.07
N ILE A 129 30.94 -12.76 4.22
CA ILE A 129 30.71 -13.66 5.36
C ILE A 129 30.31 -15.06 4.87
N GLN A 130 30.27 -15.98 5.83
CA GLN A 130 29.56 -17.24 5.67
C GLN A 130 28.08 -17.03 5.96
N LYS A 131 27.21 -17.42 5.04
CA LYS A 131 25.75 -17.34 5.20
C LYS A 131 25.27 -18.08 6.44
N SER A 132 25.94 -19.18 6.81
CA SER A 132 25.66 -19.96 8.02
C SER A 132 25.94 -19.20 9.33
N LYS A 133 26.72 -18.11 9.30
CA LYS A 133 26.96 -17.26 10.47
C LYS A 133 25.86 -16.22 10.69
N ILE A 134 24.93 -16.06 9.76
CA ILE A 134 23.77 -15.20 9.93
C ILE A 134 22.83 -15.86 10.92
N GLN A 135 22.68 -15.24 12.08
CA GLN A 135 21.76 -15.65 13.13
C GLN A 135 20.37 -15.05 12.87
N PRO A 136 19.30 -15.73 13.31
CA PRO A 136 17.96 -15.17 13.23
C PRO A 136 17.87 -13.84 14.01
N PRO A 137 16.97 -12.94 13.61
CA PRO A 137 16.81 -11.67 14.30
C PRO A 137 16.34 -11.90 15.76
N HIS A 138 16.93 -11.15 16.70
CA HIS A 138 16.59 -11.24 18.13
C HIS A 138 15.67 -10.08 18.55
N PRO A 139 14.65 -10.29 19.41
CA PRO A 139 13.75 -9.22 19.88
C PRO A 139 14.43 -8.03 20.60
N LEU A 140 15.73 -8.11 20.87
CA LEU A 140 16.49 -7.03 21.53
C LEU A 140 16.80 -5.86 20.57
N PHE A 141 16.59 -6.02 19.27
CA PHE A 141 16.77 -4.96 18.26
C PHE A 141 15.53 -4.05 18.13
N GLY A 142 14.93 -3.68 19.27
CA GLY A 142 13.58 -3.10 19.40
C GLY A 142 13.31 -1.74 18.75
N ASP A 143 14.34 -1.05 18.24
CA ASP A 143 14.18 0.23 17.52
C ASP A 143 13.71 0.03 16.07
N ILE A 144 13.77 -1.21 15.56
CA ILE A 144 13.26 -1.57 14.24
C ILE A 144 12.32 -2.75 14.39
N ASN A 145 11.21 -2.74 13.65
CA ASN A 145 10.31 -3.87 13.63
C ASN A 145 11.03 -5.11 13.09
N ILE A 146 11.11 -6.16 13.92
CA ILE A 146 11.81 -7.42 13.63
C ILE A 146 11.45 -8.05 12.27
N LYS A 147 10.25 -7.77 11.76
CA LYS A 147 9.80 -8.25 10.44
C LYS A 147 10.65 -7.75 9.27
N TYR A 148 11.34 -6.62 9.43
CA TYR A 148 12.21 -6.00 8.43
C TYR A 148 13.67 -6.46 8.52
N ILE A 149 13.99 -7.33 9.49
CA ILE A 149 15.34 -7.83 9.71
C ILE A 149 15.42 -9.24 9.12
N TYR A 150 16.35 -9.44 8.20
CA TYR A 150 16.68 -10.75 7.65
C TYR A 150 17.42 -11.61 8.70
N GLY A 151 18.36 -10.99 9.41
CA GLY A 151 19.13 -11.62 10.47
C GLY A 151 20.17 -10.69 11.05
N VAL A 152 21.05 -11.23 11.89
CA VAL A 152 22.20 -10.51 12.44
C VAL A 152 23.47 -11.32 12.28
N VAL A 153 24.58 -10.64 12.08
CA VAL A 153 25.89 -11.30 11.95
C VAL A 153 26.95 -10.49 12.66
N GLU A 154 27.79 -11.19 13.41
CA GLU A 154 29.00 -10.62 13.98
C GLU A 154 30.18 -10.93 13.04
N CYS A 155 30.89 -9.88 12.62
CA CYS A 155 32.04 -10.01 11.75
C CYS A 155 33.07 -8.93 12.10
N GLN A 156 34.32 -9.34 12.33
CA GLN A 156 35.43 -8.42 12.67
C GLN A 156 35.12 -7.54 13.89
N ASP A 157 34.54 -8.12 14.94
CA ASP A 157 34.11 -7.41 16.17
C ASP A 157 33.03 -6.33 15.95
N HIS A 158 32.37 -6.32 14.79
CA HIS A 158 31.20 -5.51 14.49
C HIS A 158 29.94 -6.38 14.39
N LEU A 159 28.85 -5.90 14.99
CA LEU A 159 27.53 -6.51 14.87
C LEU A 159 26.72 -5.81 13.78
N TYR A 160 26.43 -6.51 12.69
CA TYR A 160 25.62 -6.00 11.58
C TYR A 160 24.19 -6.51 11.65
N ILE A 161 23.23 -5.58 11.54
CA ILE A 161 21.81 -5.90 11.35
C ILE A 161 21.53 -6.00 9.86
N LEU A 162 21.20 -7.20 9.37
CA LEU A 162 20.90 -7.42 7.95
C LEU A 162 19.44 -7.09 7.69
N LEU A 163 19.20 -6.10 6.85
CA LEU A 163 17.86 -5.67 6.46
C LEU A 163 17.30 -6.55 5.35
N ASP A 164 16.02 -6.89 5.45
CA ASP A 164 15.25 -7.54 4.40
C ASP A 164 14.57 -6.46 3.54
N ILE A 165 15.28 -6.04 2.49
CA ILE A 165 14.84 -4.97 1.57
C ILE A 165 13.56 -5.36 0.83
N GLU A 166 13.39 -6.65 0.51
CA GLU A 166 12.15 -7.12 -0.09
C GLU A 166 10.98 -6.93 0.87
N ARG A 167 11.09 -7.29 2.15
CA ARG A 167 10.00 -7.06 3.12
C ARG A 167 9.76 -5.58 3.42
N ILE A 168 10.80 -4.77 3.38
CA ILE A 168 10.69 -3.32 3.59
C ILE A 168 9.84 -2.69 2.48
N PHE A 169 10.01 -3.13 1.22
CA PHE A 169 9.36 -2.50 0.05
C PHE A 169 8.17 -3.29 -0.54
N ASN A 170 8.14 -4.62 -0.51
CA ASN A 170 7.02 -5.43 -1.05
C ASN A 170 5.71 -5.27 -0.28
N GLY A 171 5.77 -4.99 1.02
CA GLY A 171 4.57 -4.86 1.86
C GLY A 171 3.79 -3.55 1.69
N ARG A 172 4.32 -2.58 0.93
CA ARG A 172 3.73 -1.21 0.83
C ARG A 172 3.88 -0.51 -0.53
N PHE A 173 4.59 -1.08 -1.49
CA PHE A 173 4.86 -0.43 -2.79
C PHE A 173 4.57 -1.31 -4.02
N SER A 174 4.12 -2.55 -3.84
CA SER A 174 3.85 -3.46 -4.96
C SER A 174 2.49 -3.18 -5.60
N ALA A 175 2.52 -2.53 -6.77
CA ALA A 175 1.47 -2.70 -7.75
C ALA A 175 1.50 -4.16 -8.26
N LYS A 176 0.54 -4.97 -7.78
CA LYS A 176 0.06 -6.28 -8.26
C LYS A 176 1.07 -7.30 -8.86
N ASP A 177 1.31 -8.38 -8.10
CA ASP A 177 0.93 -9.78 -8.40
C ASP A 177 1.98 -10.81 -7.90
N LYS A 178 1.70 -11.44 -6.74
CA LYS A 178 1.63 -12.90 -6.49
C LYS A 178 1.66 -13.22 -4.99
N ASP A 179 0.51 -13.65 -4.51
CA ASP A 179 0.25 -14.72 -3.55
C ASP A 179 1.32 -15.01 -2.46
N ASN A 180 1.02 -14.59 -1.23
CA ASN A 180 0.90 -15.50 -0.08
C ASN A 180 0.39 -14.71 1.12
N GLY A 181 -0.86 -15.01 1.51
CA GLY A 181 -1.48 -14.46 2.70
C GLY A 181 -0.83 -15.00 3.97
N ILE A 182 -0.58 -14.10 4.93
CA ILE A 182 -0.67 -14.40 6.36
C ILE A 182 -1.20 -13.12 7.04
N ASP A 183 -2.46 -13.18 7.49
CA ASP A 183 -3.05 -12.26 8.44
C ASP A 183 -2.28 -12.34 9.77
N ASN A 184 -2.12 -11.21 10.48
CA ASN A 184 -1.99 -11.28 11.93
C ASN A 184 -2.79 -10.18 12.61
N VAL A 185 -3.90 -10.67 13.14
CA VAL A 185 -4.78 -10.19 14.19
C VAL A 185 -3.97 -9.68 15.40
N TYR A 186 -4.28 -8.48 15.87
CA TYR A 186 -3.93 -8.05 17.23
C TYR A 186 -4.96 -8.65 18.20
N VAL A 187 -4.62 -9.76 18.85
CA VAL A 187 -5.35 -10.22 20.04
C VAL A 187 -4.54 -9.87 21.27
N ASN A 188 -5.08 -8.98 22.09
CA ASN A 188 -4.60 -8.73 23.45
C ASN A 188 -4.76 -10.02 24.28
N SER A 189 -3.67 -10.45 24.89
CA SER A 189 -3.65 -11.57 25.82
C SER A 189 -3.83 -11.08 27.26
N SER A 190 -4.77 -11.71 27.97
CA SER A 190 -4.80 -11.78 29.43
C SER A 190 -5.13 -13.21 29.84
N VAL A 191 -4.06 -13.91 30.26
CA VAL A 191 -3.88 -15.00 31.24
C VAL A 191 -5.07 -15.87 31.67
N GLY A 192 -4.85 -17.20 31.61
CA GLY A 192 -5.50 -18.18 32.48
C GLY A 192 -5.33 -19.64 32.01
N ASP A 193 -4.46 -20.41 32.69
CA ASP A 193 -4.20 -21.85 32.55
C ASP A 193 -5.45 -22.76 32.50
N VAL A 194 -5.39 -23.89 31.77
CA VAL A 194 -5.36 -25.29 32.28
C VAL A 194 -5.19 -26.28 31.11
N MET A 195 -4.35 -27.30 31.33
CA MET A 195 -3.91 -28.40 30.46
C MET A 195 -4.99 -29.48 30.11
N PRO A 196 -4.69 -30.44 29.19
CA PRO A 196 -5.63 -31.00 28.21
C PRO A 196 -6.11 -32.44 28.52
N ASP A 197 -7.09 -32.95 27.75
CA ASP A 197 -7.03 -34.35 27.30
C ASP A 197 -8.03 -34.77 26.18
N GLN A 198 -7.49 -35.59 25.27
CA GLN A 198 -8.09 -36.75 24.58
C GLN A 198 -8.97 -36.63 23.31
N ILE A 199 -8.29 -36.81 22.16
CA ILE A 199 -8.42 -37.90 21.15
C ILE A 199 -9.80 -38.60 21.04
N LYS A 200 -10.43 -38.55 19.84
CA LYS A 200 -10.61 -39.71 18.93
C LYS A 200 -11.40 -39.36 17.67
N ALA A 201 -10.70 -39.50 16.54
CA ALA A 201 -11.26 -39.74 15.22
C ALA A 201 -12.02 -41.08 15.19
N GLN A 202 -13.03 -41.18 14.32
CA GLN A 202 -13.21 -42.37 13.50
C GLN A 202 -14.08 -42.11 12.27
N SER A 203 -13.41 -42.24 11.13
CA SER A 203 -13.88 -42.37 9.77
C SER A 203 -14.69 -43.66 9.57
N GLN A 204 -15.67 -43.65 8.67
CA GLN A 204 -16.07 -44.82 7.89
C GLN A 204 -16.99 -44.42 6.71
N THR A 205 -16.42 -44.41 5.50
CA THR A 205 -17.06 -44.87 4.26
C THR A 205 -16.93 -46.41 4.19
N PRO A 206 -17.47 -47.16 3.21
CA PRO A 206 -18.22 -46.79 1.99
C PRO A 206 -19.47 -47.67 1.71
N LYS A 207 -20.27 -47.32 0.68
CA LYS A 207 -20.62 -48.23 -0.44
C LYS A 207 -21.48 -47.54 -1.51
N ALA A 208 -21.11 -47.80 -2.75
CA ALA A 208 -21.78 -47.34 -3.96
C ALA A 208 -22.93 -48.27 -4.36
N GLU A 209 -24.05 -47.69 -4.81
CA GLU A 209 -25.01 -48.32 -5.70
C GLU A 209 -25.46 -47.29 -6.75
N VAL A 210 -25.40 -47.70 -8.01
CA VAL A 210 -25.83 -46.95 -9.20
C VAL A 210 -27.25 -47.39 -9.53
N LYS A 211 -28.19 -46.46 -9.77
CA LYS A 211 -29.26 -46.60 -10.77
C LYS A 211 -30.05 -45.30 -11.06
N GLU A 212 -30.12 -45.04 -12.37
CA GLU A 212 -31.25 -44.53 -13.18
C GLU A 212 -31.76 -43.08 -13.09
N ASN A 213 -31.50 -42.38 -14.20
CA ASN A 213 -32.21 -41.26 -14.84
C ASN A 213 -33.55 -40.79 -14.25
N SER A 214 -33.58 -39.51 -13.84
CA SER A 214 -34.79 -38.69 -13.80
C SER A 214 -34.50 -37.29 -14.38
N LYS A 215 -35.47 -36.78 -15.16
CA LYS A 215 -35.52 -35.48 -15.87
C LYS A 215 -35.14 -34.27 -14.98
N PRO A 216 -34.73 -33.12 -15.57
CA PRO A 216 -34.42 -31.93 -14.78
C PRO A 216 -35.68 -31.39 -14.09
N GLU A 217 -35.71 -31.47 -12.76
CA GLU A 217 -36.62 -30.69 -11.92
C GLU A 217 -36.18 -29.23 -11.94
N ALA A 218 -37.14 -28.30 -11.89
CA ALA A 218 -36.87 -26.88 -11.71
C ALA A 218 -36.09 -26.63 -10.40
N PRO A 219 -35.21 -25.61 -10.34
CA PRO A 219 -34.35 -25.40 -9.17
C PRO A 219 -35.22 -25.10 -7.94
N LYS A 220 -35.00 -25.85 -6.86
CA LYS A 220 -35.65 -25.61 -5.56
C LYS A 220 -35.06 -24.32 -4.98
N ALA A 221 -35.89 -23.48 -4.36
CA ALA A 221 -35.50 -22.16 -3.80
C ALA A 221 -34.26 -22.18 -2.88
N ASN A 222 -33.93 -23.32 -2.26
CA ASN A 222 -32.71 -23.48 -1.44
C ASN A 222 -31.39 -23.42 -2.22
N ASP A 223 -31.40 -23.74 -3.52
CA ASP A 223 -30.18 -23.79 -4.35
C ASP A 223 -29.70 -22.37 -4.70
N SER A 224 -30.64 -21.48 -5.02
CA SER A 224 -30.36 -20.07 -5.37
C SER A 224 -29.79 -19.27 -4.20
N ASP A 225 -30.23 -19.52 -2.97
CA ASP A 225 -29.70 -18.85 -1.78
C ASP A 225 -28.30 -19.33 -1.42
N GLN A 226 -27.99 -20.59 -1.70
CA GLN A 226 -26.64 -21.13 -1.53
C GLN A 226 -25.69 -20.57 -2.58
N ASP A 227 -26.12 -20.56 -3.85
CA ASP A 227 -25.36 -19.96 -4.96
C ASP A 227 -25.04 -18.48 -4.71
N TYR A 228 -26.00 -17.70 -4.21
CA TYR A 228 -25.77 -16.31 -3.84
C TYR A 228 -24.66 -16.18 -2.79
N LYS A 229 -24.70 -17.00 -1.74
CA LYS A 229 -23.68 -17.00 -0.68
C LYS A 229 -22.30 -17.40 -1.21
N PHE A 230 -22.22 -18.36 -2.13
CA PHE A 230 -20.96 -18.71 -2.78
C PHE A 230 -20.38 -17.53 -3.56
N VAL A 231 -21.19 -16.87 -4.39
CA VAL A 231 -20.75 -15.68 -5.14
C VAL A 231 -20.26 -14.57 -4.21
N VAL A 232 -20.95 -14.32 -3.09
CA VAL A 232 -20.52 -13.34 -2.08
C VAL A 232 -19.14 -13.68 -1.51
N GLU A 233 -18.92 -14.94 -1.13
CA GLU A 233 -17.63 -15.39 -0.58
C GLU A 233 -16.52 -15.39 -1.64
N GLU A 234 -16.83 -15.76 -2.88
CA GLU A 234 -15.89 -15.73 -4.00
C GLU A 234 -15.47 -14.30 -4.35
N LEU A 235 -16.40 -13.34 -4.39
CA LEU A 235 -16.09 -11.90 -4.56
C LEU A 235 -15.15 -11.38 -3.46
N ARG A 236 -15.38 -11.78 -2.21
CA ARG A 236 -14.50 -11.44 -1.09
C ARG A 236 -13.09 -12.03 -1.29
N ASN A 237 -13.01 -13.30 -1.64
CA ASN A 237 -11.73 -14.00 -1.75
C ASN A 237 -10.91 -13.54 -2.97
N LEU A 238 -11.55 -13.37 -4.12
CA LEU A 238 -10.91 -13.04 -5.39
C LEU A 238 -10.61 -11.55 -5.54
N LYS A 239 -11.52 -10.66 -5.12
CA LYS A 239 -11.43 -9.21 -5.38
C LYS A 239 -11.39 -8.35 -4.14
N LYS A 240 -11.45 -8.94 -2.94
CA LYS A 240 -11.64 -8.20 -1.67
C LYS A 240 -12.88 -7.30 -1.71
N PHE A 241 -13.93 -7.76 -2.39
CA PHE A 241 -15.21 -7.06 -2.46
C PHE A 241 -16.13 -7.59 -1.35
N TYR A 242 -16.60 -6.70 -0.48
CA TYR A 242 -17.40 -7.05 0.69
C TYR A 242 -18.84 -6.63 0.49
N VAL A 243 -19.74 -7.61 0.59
CA VAL A 243 -21.19 -7.37 0.50
C VAL A 243 -21.72 -6.93 1.86
N SER A 244 -22.39 -5.79 1.89
CA SER A 244 -22.97 -5.16 3.07
C SER A 244 -24.15 -4.27 2.67
N ASP A 245 -24.79 -3.61 3.63
CA ASP A 245 -25.88 -2.64 3.39
C ASP A 245 -25.52 -1.55 2.36
N ILE A 246 -24.23 -1.32 2.10
CA ILE A 246 -23.74 -0.36 1.12
C ILE A 246 -24.07 -0.81 -0.32
N ASN A 247 -23.97 -2.09 -0.64
CA ASN A 247 -24.08 -2.59 -2.02
C ASN A 247 -25.03 -3.79 -2.15
N GLU A 248 -25.70 -4.21 -1.07
CA GLU A 248 -26.48 -5.44 -1.03
C GLU A 248 -27.58 -5.46 -2.11
N GLU A 249 -28.32 -4.35 -2.26
CA GLU A 249 -29.38 -4.21 -3.26
C GLU A 249 -28.82 -4.35 -4.68
N TRP A 250 -27.66 -3.75 -4.94
CA TRP A 250 -26.98 -3.86 -6.22
C TRP A 250 -26.54 -5.30 -6.50
N ILE A 251 -25.91 -5.96 -5.52
CA ILE A 251 -25.39 -7.32 -5.66
C ILE A 251 -26.52 -8.34 -5.87
N LYS A 252 -27.65 -8.20 -5.16
CA LYS A 252 -28.84 -9.04 -5.36
C LYS A 252 -29.37 -8.91 -6.79
N ASN A 253 -29.47 -7.69 -7.30
CA ASN A 253 -29.93 -7.43 -8.66
C ASN A 253 -28.95 -7.99 -9.71
N ARG A 254 -27.65 -7.79 -9.51
CA ARG A 254 -26.61 -8.31 -10.40
C ARG A 254 -26.56 -9.83 -10.41
N PHE A 255 -26.70 -10.48 -9.27
CA PHE A 255 -26.73 -11.94 -9.16
C PHE A 255 -27.89 -12.55 -9.96
N ASN A 256 -29.07 -11.94 -9.92
CA ASN A 256 -30.23 -12.39 -10.72
C ASN A 256 -29.97 -12.30 -12.23
N GLN A 257 -29.31 -11.21 -12.67
CA GLN A 257 -28.89 -11.05 -14.07
C GLN A 257 -27.84 -12.09 -14.45
N TRP A 258 -26.80 -12.25 -13.64
CA TRP A 258 -25.73 -13.21 -13.86
C TRP A 258 -26.24 -14.66 -13.96
N SER A 259 -27.17 -15.02 -13.06
CA SER A 259 -27.82 -16.33 -13.07
C SER A 259 -28.61 -16.58 -14.35
N SER A 260 -29.24 -15.54 -14.90
CA SER A 260 -29.95 -15.60 -16.17
C SER A 260 -29.01 -15.72 -17.37
N GLU A 261 -27.82 -15.10 -17.29
CA GLU A 261 -26.79 -15.12 -18.34
C GLU A 261 -26.04 -16.47 -18.42
N LYS A 262 -25.71 -17.06 -17.27
CA LYS A 262 -24.88 -18.28 -17.19
C LYS A 262 -25.68 -19.58 -17.16
N GLY A 263 -26.96 -19.50 -16.77
CA GLY A 263 -27.81 -20.65 -16.54
C GLY A 263 -27.58 -21.31 -15.18
N VAL A 264 -28.58 -22.07 -14.74
CA VAL A 264 -28.61 -22.73 -13.42
C VAL A 264 -27.38 -23.63 -13.23
N GLY A 265 -26.68 -23.47 -12.10
CA GLY A 265 -25.52 -24.29 -11.72
C GLY A 265 -24.16 -23.83 -12.25
N ASN A 266 -24.11 -22.78 -13.07
CA ASN A 266 -22.86 -22.22 -13.63
C ASN A 266 -22.58 -20.79 -13.14
N VAL A 267 -23.09 -20.43 -11.96
CA VAL A 267 -23.07 -19.05 -11.44
C VAL A 267 -21.83 -18.71 -10.59
N GLN A 268 -21.08 -19.73 -10.18
CA GLN A 268 -19.87 -19.59 -9.37
C GLN A 268 -18.76 -18.84 -10.11
N LEU A 269 -18.00 -18.05 -9.37
CA LEU A 269 -16.85 -17.27 -9.81
C LEU A 269 -15.57 -18.03 -9.44
N GLN A 270 -14.93 -18.63 -10.42
CA GLN A 270 -13.76 -19.48 -10.19
C GLN A 270 -12.43 -18.73 -10.34
N THR A 271 -12.43 -17.67 -11.13
CA THR A 271 -11.24 -16.89 -11.46
C THR A 271 -11.46 -15.41 -11.20
N GLU A 272 -10.37 -14.65 -11.03
CA GLU A 272 -10.47 -13.18 -10.98
C GLU A 272 -11.17 -12.59 -12.19
N LYS A 273 -11.02 -13.20 -13.36
CA LYS A 273 -11.70 -12.78 -14.58
C LYS A 273 -13.23 -12.94 -14.47
N ASP A 274 -13.70 -14.04 -13.89
CA ASP A 274 -15.14 -14.23 -13.67
C ASP A 274 -15.68 -13.16 -12.74
N ALA A 275 -14.94 -12.83 -11.70
CA ALA A 275 -15.29 -11.75 -10.78
C ALA A 275 -15.24 -10.37 -11.44
N ASP A 276 -14.29 -10.11 -12.34
CA ASP A 276 -14.24 -8.88 -13.14
C ASP A 276 -15.44 -8.78 -14.10
N ASP A 277 -15.81 -9.88 -14.76
CA ASP A 277 -17.00 -9.94 -15.62
C ASP A 277 -18.29 -9.76 -14.81
N PHE A 278 -18.33 -10.29 -13.58
CA PHE A 278 -19.45 -10.09 -12.66
C PHE A 278 -19.55 -8.61 -12.24
N LEU A 279 -18.44 -7.98 -11.86
CA LEU A 279 -18.38 -6.59 -11.39
C LEU A 279 -18.29 -5.54 -12.50
N ALA A 280 -18.20 -5.93 -13.78
CA ALA A 280 -18.11 -4.98 -14.89
C ALA A 280 -19.16 -3.84 -14.86
N PRO A 281 -20.45 -4.08 -14.54
CA PRO A 281 -21.45 -3.01 -14.44
C PRO A 281 -21.50 -2.30 -13.08
N PHE A 282 -20.65 -2.68 -12.11
CA PHE A 282 -20.59 -2.07 -10.78
C PHE A 282 -19.98 -0.67 -10.84
N TRP A 283 -18.92 -0.54 -11.65
CA TRP A 283 -18.10 0.65 -11.71
C TRP A 283 -18.89 1.85 -12.18
N SER A 284 -18.64 2.97 -11.51
CA SER A 284 -19.28 4.21 -11.87
C SER A 284 -18.73 4.77 -13.19
N ASN A 285 -19.53 5.60 -13.87
CA ASN A 285 -19.14 6.20 -15.15
C ASN A 285 -17.78 6.91 -15.09
N CYS A 286 -16.92 6.68 -16.08
CA CYS A 286 -15.56 7.23 -16.11
C CYS A 286 -14.66 6.79 -14.94
N ASN A 287 -14.91 5.63 -14.31
CA ASN A 287 -13.96 5.06 -13.36
C ASN A 287 -12.61 4.80 -14.04
N GLY A 288 -11.51 5.20 -13.37
CA GLY A 288 -10.14 5.05 -13.86
C GLY A 288 -9.81 5.75 -15.19
N THR A 289 -10.71 6.56 -15.73
CA THR A 289 -10.63 7.16 -17.07
C THR A 289 -10.99 8.63 -17.05
N TRP A 290 -10.59 9.37 -18.09
CA TRP A 290 -10.91 10.79 -18.22
C TRP A 290 -12.41 11.01 -18.31
N TRP A 291 -12.95 11.90 -17.49
CA TRP A 291 -14.38 12.19 -17.53
C TRP A 291 -14.79 12.78 -18.87
N THR A 292 -15.88 12.28 -19.42
CA THR A 292 -16.53 12.87 -20.59
C THR A 292 -17.24 14.17 -20.22
N LYS A 293 -17.47 15.05 -21.20
CA LYS A 293 -18.26 16.27 -20.98
C LYS A 293 -19.64 15.96 -20.40
N GLN A 294 -20.30 14.91 -20.89
CA GLN A 294 -21.61 14.50 -20.39
C GLN A 294 -21.56 14.18 -18.88
N TYR A 295 -20.58 13.39 -18.47
CA TYR A 295 -20.43 13.01 -17.07
C TYR A 295 -20.08 14.22 -16.18
N ALA A 296 -19.20 15.10 -16.66
CA ALA A 296 -18.89 16.37 -16.00
C ALA A 296 -20.13 17.26 -15.81
N ASP A 297 -21.00 17.34 -16.81
CA ASP A 297 -22.27 18.09 -16.75
C ASP A 297 -23.26 17.48 -15.75
N GLU A 298 -23.26 16.15 -15.58
CA GLU A 298 -24.07 15.46 -14.55
C GLU A 298 -23.58 15.78 -13.14
N VAL A 299 -22.27 15.70 -12.90
CA VAL A 299 -21.66 16.09 -11.61
C VAL A 299 -21.93 17.57 -11.31
N TYR A 300 -21.76 18.46 -12.31
CA TYR A 300 -22.03 19.89 -12.17
C TYR A 300 -23.46 20.18 -11.68
N LYS A 301 -24.46 19.48 -12.23
CA LYS A 301 -25.87 19.67 -11.88
C LYS A 301 -26.21 19.13 -10.49
N LEU A 302 -25.49 18.09 -10.06
CA LEU A 302 -25.68 17.47 -8.75
C LEU A 302 -25.13 18.37 -7.62
N LEU A 303 -24.04 19.09 -7.88
CA LEU A 303 -23.39 19.96 -6.90
C LEU A 303 -24.34 21.08 -6.40
N PRO A 304 -24.49 21.24 -5.07
CA PRO A 304 -25.44 22.19 -4.48
C PRO A 304 -25.02 23.64 -4.73
N GLU A 305 -25.95 24.58 -4.64
CA GLU A 305 -25.57 26.00 -4.57
C GLU A 305 -24.73 26.25 -3.31
N ASN A 306 -23.55 26.86 -3.46
CA ASN A 306 -22.65 27.16 -2.35
C ASN A 306 -21.89 28.46 -2.63
N ASN A 307 -22.03 29.43 -1.73
CA ASN A 307 -21.37 30.75 -1.80
C ASN A 307 -20.24 30.89 -0.77
N ALA A 308 -19.77 29.78 -0.18
CA ALA A 308 -18.68 29.80 0.78
C ALA A 308 -17.39 30.29 0.11
N LYS A 309 -16.63 31.15 0.81
CA LYS A 309 -15.33 31.63 0.33
C LYS A 309 -14.32 30.48 0.10
N GLN A 310 -14.49 29.39 0.83
CA GLN A 310 -13.66 28.20 0.72
C GLN A 310 -14.57 26.96 0.65
N ILE A 311 -14.28 26.10 -0.32
CA ILE A 311 -14.94 24.81 -0.49
C ILE A 311 -13.87 23.73 -0.30
N VAL A 312 -14.14 22.82 0.63
CA VAL A 312 -13.23 21.74 0.98
C VAL A 312 -13.86 20.41 0.61
N VAL A 313 -13.11 19.57 -0.07
CA VAL A 313 -13.57 18.27 -0.56
C VAL A 313 -12.62 17.19 -0.08
N TRP A 314 -13.16 16.05 0.34
CA TRP A 314 -12.40 14.85 0.62
C TRP A 314 -12.68 13.81 -0.47
N ASN A 315 -11.63 13.30 -1.12
CA ASN A 315 -11.70 12.26 -2.14
C ASN A 315 -10.82 11.07 -1.72
N PRO A 316 -11.33 10.15 -0.89
CA PRO A 316 -10.62 8.93 -0.54
C PRO A 316 -10.65 7.95 -1.73
N GLY A 317 -9.53 7.25 -1.97
CA GLY A 317 -9.39 6.32 -3.09
C GLY A 317 -9.16 7.02 -4.42
N CYS A 318 -8.33 8.07 -4.47
CA CYS A 318 -8.19 8.85 -5.70
C CYS A 318 -7.51 8.10 -6.87
N GLY A 319 -6.94 6.91 -6.62
CA GLY A 319 -6.21 6.13 -7.60
C GLY A 319 -5.08 6.95 -8.22
N LYS A 320 -5.02 6.97 -9.56
CA LYS A 320 -4.01 7.73 -10.31
C LYS A 320 -4.26 9.25 -10.34
N GLY A 321 -5.31 9.74 -9.68
CA GLY A 321 -5.65 11.17 -9.59
C GLY A 321 -6.43 11.74 -10.77
N ILE A 322 -6.79 10.92 -11.76
CA ILE A 322 -7.63 11.34 -12.91
C ILE A 322 -8.97 11.88 -12.41
N GLU A 323 -9.60 11.17 -11.47
CA GLU A 323 -10.88 11.57 -10.88
C GLU A 323 -10.76 12.91 -10.14
N SER A 324 -9.77 13.05 -9.26
CA SER A 324 -9.58 14.25 -8.44
C SER A 324 -9.38 15.50 -9.29
N TYR A 325 -8.62 15.39 -10.39
CA TYR A 325 -8.46 16.50 -11.32
C TYR A 325 -9.71 16.80 -12.14
N SER A 326 -10.42 15.77 -12.58
CA SER A 326 -11.70 15.95 -13.28
C SER A 326 -12.71 16.67 -12.40
N LEU A 327 -12.79 16.27 -11.14
CA LEU A 327 -13.59 16.92 -10.10
C LEU A 327 -13.12 18.36 -9.85
N ALA A 328 -11.81 18.62 -9.80
CA ALA A 328 -11.27 19.98 -9.64
C ALA A 328 -11.74 20.92 -10.77
N CYS A 329 -11.75 20.46 -12.02
CA CYS A 329 -12.26 21.24 -13.15
C CYS A 329 -13.76 21.52 -13.02
N VAL A 330 -14.57 20.54 -12.63
CA VAL A 330 -16.02 20.74 -12.42
C VAL A 330 -16.30 21.70 -11.27
N LEU A 331 -15.60 21.56 -10.15
CA LEU A 331 -15.74 22.45 -9.00
C LEU A 331 -15.33 23.88 -9.35
N LYS A 332 -14.23 24.06 -10.10
CA LYS A 332 -13.80 25.38 -10.55
C LYS A 332 -14.80 26.03 -11.50
N MET A 333 -15.43 25.24 -12.36
CA MET A 333 -16.52 25.68 -13.23
C MET A 333 -17.77 26.08 -12.43
N ARG A 334 -18.11 25.31 -11.39
CA ARG A 334 -19.31 25.52 -10.56
C ARG A 334 -19.17 26.67 -9.56
N TYR A 335 -17.98 26.85 -9.01
CA TYR A 335 -17.68 27.80 -7.94
C TYR A 335 -16.45 28.66 -8.28
N PRO A 336 -16.50 29.47 -9.34
CA PRO A 336 -15.34 30.17 -9.89
C PRO A 336 -14.66 31.12 -8.89
N ASP A 337 -15.45 31.71 -7.99
CA ASP A 337 -15.02 32.71 -6.99
C ASP A 337 -14.60 32.09 -5.64
N SER A 338 -14.76 30.78 -5.48
CA SER A 338 -14.43 30.07 -4.24
C SER A 338 -12.99 29.54 -4.27
N LYS A 339 -12.31 29.57 -3.13
CA LYS A 339 -11.04 28.84 -2.96
C LYS A 339 -11.34 27.36 -2.74
N ILE A 340 -11.03 26.51 -3.70
CA ILE A 340 -11.31 25.07 -3.64
C ILE A 340 -10.06 24.33 -3.15
N ARG A 341 -10.26 23.35 -2.27
CA ARG A 341 -9.23 22.40 -1.84
C ARG A 341 -9.79 20.98 -1.82
N ILE A 342 -9.19 20.08 -2.59
CA ILE A 342 -9.49 18.65 -2.57
C ILE A 342 -8.35 17.95 -1.82
N TYR A 343 -8.69 17.19 -0.78
CA TYR A 343 -7.81 16.24 -0.10
C TYR A 343 -8.00 14.88 -0.79
N ALA A 344 -7.10 14.54 -1.69
CA ALA A 344 -7.14 13.31 -2.49
C ALA A 344 -6.24 12.26 -1.82
N HIS A 345 -6.85 11.23 -1.26
CA HIS A 345 -6.17 10.23 -0.44
C HIS A 345 -6.08 8.88 -1.15
N GLU A 346 -4.93 8.22 -1.02
CA GLU A 346 -4.68 6.92 -1.63
C GLU A 346 -3.71 6.10 -0.77
N ILE A 347 -3.93 4.78 -0.71
CA ILE A 347 -3.07 3.83 0.02
C ILE A 347 -1.92 3.33 -0.85
N ASP A 348 -1.99 3.49 -2.17
CA ASP A 348 -0.87 3.24 -3.08
C ASP A 348 0.03 4.49 -3.19
N LEU A 349 1.22 4.41 -2.58
CA LEU A 349 2.18 5.52 -2.56
C LEU A 349 2.72 5.87 -3.96
N LEU A 350 2.79 4.91 -4.89
CA LEU A 350 3.22 5.21 -6.26
C LEU A 350 2.15 5.98 -7.01
N ASN A 351 0.88 5.58 -6.88
CA ASN A 351 -0.24 6.29 -7.50
C ASN A 351 -0.30 7.74 -7.01
N VAL A 352 -0.23 7.96 -5.70
CA VAL A 352 -0.32 9.31 -5.11
C VAL A 352 0.89 10.18 -5.45
N SER A 353 2.10 9.61 -5.51
CA SER A 353 3.31 10.34 -5.88
C SER A 353 3.35 10.72 -7.37
N ASN A 354 2.76 9.88 -8.23
CA ASN A 354 2.73 10.10 -9.68
C ASN A 354 1.52 10.93 -10.15
N ALA A 355 0.44 10.99 -9.37
CA ALA A 355 -0.77 11.74 -9.73
C ALA A 355 -0.49 13.22 -10.10
N PRO A 356 0.36 13.99 -9.39
CA PRO A 356 0.72 15.35 -9.79
C PRO A 356 1.41 15.48 -11.16
N LEU A 357 2.06 14.40 -11.62
CA LEU A 357 2.87 14.37 -12.85
C LEU A 357 2.06 13.96 -14.09
N LEU A 358 0.79 13.61 -13.88
CA LEU A 358 -0.07 13.00 -14.87
C LEU A 358 -0.18 13.83 -16.16
N SER A 359 -0.06 13.12 -17.29
CA SER A 359 -0.19 13.68 -18.63
C SER A 359 -1.57 13.40 -19.21
N ILE A 360 -2.11 14.36 -19.93
CA ILE A 360 -3.47 14.34 -20.46
C ILE A 360 -3.42 13.99 -21.96
N PRO A 361 -4.16 12.96 -22.43
CA PRO A 361 -4.25 12.64 -23.85
C PRO A 361 -4.82 13.80 -24.65
N ASP A 362 -4.36 13.96 -25.90
CA ASP A 362 -4.83 15.01 -26.81
C ASP A 362 -6.35 15.02 -26.98
N SER A 363 -7.00 13.85 -27.00
CA SER A 363 -8.46 13.74 -27.11
C SER A 363 -9.20 14.36 -25.93
N ALA A 364 -8.70 14.17 -24.70
CA ALA A 364 -9.29 14.77 -23.51
C ALA A 364 -8.91 16.25 -23.39
N ALA A 365 -7.63 16.59 -23.63
CA ALA A 365 -7.13 17.95 -23.50
C ALA A 365 -7.81 18.94 -24.47
N ASN A 366 -8.19 18.49 -25.67
CA ASN A 366 -8.86 19.33 -26.67
C ASN A 366 -10.40 19.34 -26.54
N ASP A 367 -10.98 18.61 -25.59
CA ASP A 367 -12.42 18.63 -25.28
C ASP A 367 -12.72 19.67 -24.17
N TRP A 368 -13.58 19.36 -23.21
CA TRP A 368 -14.01 20.28 -22.16
C TRP A 368 -12.91 20.65 -21.15
N TYR A 369 -11.79 19.93 -21.15
CA TYR A 369 -10.60 20.27 -20.36
C TYR A 369 -9.79 21.42 -20.95
N ALA A 370 -10.02 21.83 -22.20
CA ALA A 370 -9.21 22.83 -22.90
C ALA A 370 -8.91 24.12 -22.09
N PRO A 371 -9.84 24.70 -21.29
CA PRO A 371 -9.55 25.88 -20.48
C PRO A 371 -8.55 25.64 -19.33
N TYR A 372 -8.36 24.38 -18.95
CA TYR A 372 -7.69 23.97 -17.72
C TYR A 372 -6.32 23.33 -17.95
N VAL A 373 -5.89 23.21 -19.21
CA VAL A 373 -4.68 22.49 -19.59
C VAL A 373 -3.67 23.38 -20.28
N THR A 374 -2.41 22.98 -20.21
CA THR A 374 -1.28 23.61 -20.88
C THR A 374 -0.41 22.54 -21.52
N ARG A 375 0.30 22.88 -22.60
CA ARG A 375 1.20 21.96 -23.30
C ARG A 375 2.60 22.06 -22.69
N LYS A 376 3.16 20.94 -22.25
CA LYS A 376 4.57 20.81 -21.79
C LYS A 376 5.51 20.98 -22.98
N VAL A 377 6.79 21.24 -22.68
CA VAL A 377 7.88 21.25 -23.69
C VAL A 377 8.02 19.89 -24.39
N SER A 378 7.71 18.79 -23.68
CA SER A 378 7.69 17.43 -24.24
C SER A 378 6.57 17.21 -25.28
N GLY A 379 5.65 18.15 -25.44
CA GLY A 379 4.49 18.04 -26.33
C GLY A 379 3.22 17.50 -25.67
N GLU A 380 3.32 16.89 -24.49
CA GLU A 380 2.17 16.36 -23.74
C GLU A 380 1.36 17.46 -23.03
N TYR A 381 0.07 17.24 -22.80
CA TYR A 381 -0.73 18.16 -21.98
C TYR A 381 -0.65 17.85 -20.49
N THR A 382 -0.79 18.88 -19.67
CA THR A 382 -0.93 18.80 -18.21
C THR A 382 -1.87 19.87 -17.72
N PHE A 383 -2.46 19.68 -16.55
CA PHE A 383 -3.25 20.72 -15.92
C PHE A 383 -2.43 21.98 -15.65
N ASN A 384 -3.06 23.13 -15.83
CA ASN A 384 -2.50 24.42 -15.47
C ASN A 384 -2.29 24.51 -13.94
N GLN A 385 -1.52 25.50 -13.49
CA GLN A 385 -1.17 25.60 -12.06
C GLN A 385 -2.40 25.83 -11.19
N GLU A 386 -3.42 26.55 -11.69
CA GLU A 386 -4.65 26.81 -10.96
C GLU A 386 -5.38 25.51 -10.57
N ILE A 387 -5.53 24.57 -11.50
CA ILE A 387 -6.14 23.26 -11.21
C ILE A 387 -5.22 22.39 -10.33
N LYS A 388 -3.90 22.46 -10.52
CA LYS A 388 -2.94 21.72 -9.68
C LYS A 388 -2.98 22.16 -8.22
N ASP A 389 -3.13 23.45 -7.96
CA ASP A 389 -3.16 24.00 -6.59
C ASP A 389 -4.46 23.66 -5.83
N ILE A 390 -5.50 23.21 -6.54
CA ILE A 390 -6.76 22.74 -5.95
C ILE A 390 -6.59 21.37 -5.31
N VAL A 391 -5.83 20.46 -5.94
CA VAL A 391 -5.74 19.05 -5.50
C VAL A 391 -4.51 18.82 -4.63
N MET A 392 -4.72 18.25 -3.45
CA MET A 392 -3.66 17.83 -2.54
C MET A 392 -3.67 16.32 -2.44
N PHE A 393 -2.73 15.69 -3.12
CA PHE A 393 -2.51 14.24 -3.08
C PHE A 393 -1.71 13.88 -1.82
N GLU A 394 -2.24 12.98 -1.00
CA GLU A 394 -1.57 12.48 0.21
C GLU A 394 -1.74 10.97 0.34
N TYR A 395 -0.66 10.28 0.73
CA TYR A 395 -0.79 8.88 1.14
C TYR A 395 -1.62 8.84 2.42
N HIS A 396 -2.73 8.11 2.37
CA HIS A 396 -3.56 7.91 3.54
C HIS A 396 -4.48 6.71 3.33
N ASP A 397 -4.45 5.81 4.31
CA ASP A 397 -5.44 4.74 4.43
C ASP A 397 -6.65 5.29 5.19
N CYS A 398 -7.75 5.51 4.46
CA CYS A 398 -8.99 6.08 4.97
C CYS A 398 -9.65 5.28 6.09
N THR A 399 -9.23 4.02 6.33
CA THR A 399 -9.69 3.24 7.48
C THR A 399 -9.09 3.72 8.81
N ASN A 400 -8.07 4.58 8.75
CA ASN A 400 -7.47 5.21 9.92
C ASN A 400 -7.94 6.65 10.05
N SER A 401 -8.00 7.14 11.29
CA SER A 401 -8.39 8.53 11.56
C SER A 401 -7.47 9.52 10.86
N THR A 402 -8.08 10.55 10.26
CA THR A 402 -7.37 11.61 9.55
C THR A 402 -7.60 12.98 10.16
N SER A 403 -6.58 13.83 10.14
CA SER A 403 -6.68 15.23 10.56
C SER A 403 -7.19 16.10 9.42
N LEU A 404 -8.38 15.78 8.90
CA LEU A 404 -9.05 16.60 7.90
C LEU A 404 -9.86 17.72 8.57
N PRO A 405 -9.89 18.94 7.98
CA PRO A 405 -10.87 19.94 8.37
C PRO A 405 -12.29 19.49 7.98
N MET A 406 -13.30 20.21 8.46
CA MET A 406 -14.69 19.98 8.02
C MET A 406 -14.82 20.18 6.50
N VAL A 407 -15.47 19.23 5.83
CA VAL A 407 -15.60 19.18 4.37
C VAL A 407 -17.01 19.54 3.91
N ASP A 408 -17.11 20.22 2.77
CA ASP A 408 -18.37 20.50 2.10
C ASP A 408 -18.83 19.30 1.25
N ILE A 409 -17.88 18.54 0.71
CA ILE A 409 -18.15 17.39 -0.16
C ILE A 409 -17.26 16.22 0.23
N VAL A 410 -17.84 15.05 0.40
CA VAL A 410 -17.11 13.78 0.36
C VAL A 410 -17.38 13.15 -1.01
N PHE A 411 -16.33 12.82 -1.74
CA PHE A 411 -16.39 12.21 -3.07
C PHE A 411 -15.68 10.86 -3.00
N ALA A 412 -16.40 9.82 -2.61
CA ALA A 412 -15.86 8.49 -2.28
C ALA A 412 -16.48 7.43 -3.19
N ARG A 413 -16.15 7.49 -4.47
CA ARG A 413 -16.74 6.59 -5.48
C ARG A 413 -16.00 5.26 -5.55
N ASP A 414 -16.77 4.18 -5.60
CA ASP A 414 -16.30 2.83 -5.91
C ASP A 414 -15.21 2.30 -4.94
N ILE A 415 -15.17 2.81 -3.70
CA ILE A 415 -14.17 2.43 -2.69
C ILE A 415 -14.75 1.64 -1.52
N LEU A 416 -15.94 2.01 -1.02
CA LEU A 416 -16.47 1.44 0.22
C LEU A 416 -16.69 -0.07 0.11
N SER A 417 -17.13 -0.53 -1.05
CA SER A 417 -17.37 -1.95 -1.32
C SER A 417 -16.11 -2.81 -1.29
N PHE A 418 -14.91 -2.21 -1.31
CA PHE A 418 -13.62 -2.89 -1.23
C PHE A 418 -12.99 -2.81 0.16
N LEU A 419 -13.67 -2.17 1.11
CA LEU A 419 -13.30 -2.15 2.52
C LEU A 419 -14.04 -3.25 3.27
N SER A 420 -13.41 -3.79 4.31
CA SER A 420 -14.10 -4.72 5.22
C SER A 420 -15.35 -4.07 5.82
N VAL A 421 -16.35 -4.84 6.21
CA VAL A 421 -17.60 -4.29 6.79
C VAL A 421 -17.33 -3.44 8.04
N GLU A 422 -16.34 -3.81 8.85
CA GLU A 422 -15.89 -3.01 10.00
C GLU A 422 -15.30 -1.67 9.55
N SER A 423 -14.40 -1.71 8.57
CA SER A 423 -13.77 -0.52 7.98
C SER A 423 -14.80 0.40 7.30
N GLN A 424 -15.82 -0.16 6.64
CA GLN A 424 -16.92 0.62 6.07
C GLN A 424 -17.64 1.46 7.13
N ASN A 425 -17.95 0.88 8.29
CA ASN A 425 -18.60 1.60 9.39
C ASN A 425 -17.71 2.72 9.95
N ILE A 426 -16.40 2.48 10.06
CA ILE A 426 -15.43 3.50 10.49
C ILE A 426 -15.42 4.66 9.49
N VAL A 427 -15.24 4.36 8.21
CA VAL A 427 -15.15 5.37 7.15
C VAL A 427 -16.44 6.18 7.00
N VAL A 428 -17.60 5.51 7.05
CA VAL A 428 -18.91 6.21 7.02
C VAL A 428 -19.11 7.05 8.28
N GLY A 429 -18.62 6.60 9.43
CA GLY A 429 -18.59 7.39 10.66
C GLY A 429 -17.76 8.67 10.50
N ASP A 430 -16.58 8.55 9.90
CA ASP A 430 -15.71 9.70 9.58
C ASP A 430 -16.39 10.64 8.56
N PHE A 431 -17.14 10.11 7.60
CA PHE A 431 -17.94 10.94 6.69
C PHE A 431 -18.95 11.77 7.46
N ASP A 432 -19.67 11.19 8.42
CA ASP A 432 -20.58 11.95 9.28
C ASP A 432 -19.82 12.99 10.10
N GLU A 433 -18.74 12.62 10.78
CA GLU A 433 -18.00 13.55 11.63
C GLU A 433 -17.45 14.76 10.86
N LYS A 434 -16.86 14.53 9.68
CA LYS A 434 -16.18 15.57 8.90
C LYS A 434 -17.12 16.38 8.00
N LEU A 435 -18.28 15.86 7.63
CA LEU A 435 -19.18 16.58 6.72
C LEU A 435 -19.87 17.75 7.42
N LYS A 436 -19.81 18.93 6.81
CA LYS A 436 -20.58 20.10 7.24
C LYS A 436 -22.09 19.83 7.18
N GLY A 437 -22.88 20.56 7.96
CA GLY A 437 -24.33 20.35 8.03
C GLY A 437 -25.07 20.46 6.69
N ASN A 438 -24.60 21.33 5.78
CA ASN A 438 -25.12 21.46 4.42
C ASN A 438 -24.28 20.74 3.35
N GLY A 439 -23.31 19.93 3.78
CA GLY A 439 -22.43 19.19 2.88
C GLY A 439 -23.14 18.00 2.25
N ILE A 440 -22.49 17.43 1.24
CA ILE A 440 -22.97 16.24 0.53
C ILE A 440 -21.91 15.15 0.43
N ILE A 441 -22.35 13.90 0.34
CA ILE A 441 -21.51 12.72 0.04
C ILE A 441 -21.93 12.20 -1.32
N ILE A 442 -20.97 11.90 -2.19
CA ILE A 442 -21.18 11.28 -3.49
C ILE A 442 -20.43 9.95 -3.49
N LEU A 443 -21.17 8.85 -3.70
CA LEU A 443 -20.65 7.49 -3.71
C LEU A 443 -20.69 6.88 -5.11
N GLY A 444 -20.16 5.65 -5.24
CA GLY A 444 -20.25 4.89 -6.48
C GLY A 444 -21.69 4.54 -6.86
N SER A 445 -21.95 4.30 -8.14
CA SER A 445 -23.27 3.94 -8.67
C SER A 445 -23.81 2.62 -8.10
N GLY A 446 -22.93 1.73 -7.64
CA GLY A 446 -23.28 0.49 -6.94
C GLY A 446 -23.32 0.62 -5.41
N GLU A 447 -23.18 1.81 -4.86
CA GLU A 447 -23.00 2.08 -3.43
C GLU A 447 -24.08 3.00 -2.86
N SER A 448 -24.49 2.74 -1.63
CA SER A 448 -25.47 3.51 -0.87
C SER A 448 -25.06 3.59 0.61
N LEU A 449 -25.66 4.49 1.38
CA LEU A 449 -25.49 4.56 2.83
C LEU A 449 -26.60 3.82 3.60
N GLY A 450 -27.32 2.92 2.92
CA GLY A 450 -28.25 1.95 3.52
C GLY A 450 -29.62 2.52 3.93
N LYS A 451 -30.67 1.69 3.85
CA LYS A 451 -32.05 2.02 4.25
C LYS A 451 -32.19 1.97 5.77
N GLY A 452 -31.89 3.09 6.44
CA GLY A 452 -31.95 3.23 7.90
C GLY A 452 -30.94 4.20 8.49
N SER A 453 -30.04 4.74 7.67
CA SER A 453 -29.14 5.79 8.07
C SER A 453 -29.84 7.15 8.17
N ASN A 454 -29.26 8.08 8.94
CA ASN A 454 -29.77 9.46 9.08
C ASN A 454 -29.47 10.33 7.84
N TRP A 455 -29.18 9.71 6.70
CA TRP A 455 -28.81 10.38 5.46
C TRP A 455 -30.03 10.57 4.56
N GLY A 456 -30.22 11.78 4.04
CA GLY A 456 -31.15 12.06 2.96
C GLY A 456 -30.51 11.65 1.63
N GLU A 457 -31.17 10.76 0.88
CA GLU A 457 -30.70 10.27 -0.41
C GLU A 457 -31.43 10.99 -1.56
N LYS A 458 -30.67 11.45 -2.57
CA LYS A 458 -31.22 12.09 -3.78
C LYS A 458 -30.43 11.68 -5.01
N THR A 459 -31.17 11.28 -6.05
CA THR A 459 -30.59 10.88 -7.35
C THR A 459 -30.83 11.96 -8.41
N VAL A 460 -29.78 12.32 -9.13
CA VAL A 460 -29.79 13.25 -10.27
C VAL A 460 -29.10 12.58 -11.45
N GLY A 461 -29.87 12.16 -12.45
CA GLY A 461 -29.33 11.41 -13.60
C GLY A 461 -28.81 10.04 -13.17
N SER A 462 -27.54 9.75 -13.46
CA SER A 462 -26.88 8.49 -13.06
C SER A 462 -26.19 8.53 -11.68
N LEU A 463 -26.25 9.68 -11.00
CA LEU A 463 -25.52 9.92 -9.76
C LEU A 463 -26.47 10.10 -8.58
N THR A 464 -26.04 9.56 -7.44
CA THR A 464 -26.73 9.70 -6.16
C THR A 464 -25.82 10.46 -5.19
N TYR A 465 -26.42 11.36 -4.41
CA TYR A 465 -25.76 12.00 -3.30
C TYR A 465 -26.56 11.89 -2.02
N PHE A 466 -25.85 12.02 -0.90
CA PHE A 466 -26.37 11.91 0.44
C PHE A 466 -26.10 13.21 1.21
N ASN A 467 -27.02 13.63 2.07
CA ASN A 467 -26.85 14.79 2.94
C ASN A 467 -27.37 14.51 4.35
N LYS A 468 -26.93 15.28 5.34
CA LYS A 468 -27.48 15.16 6.71
C LYS A 468 -28.94 15.60 6.71
N GLN A 469 -29.81 14.82 7.37
CA GLN A 469 -31.21 15.20 7.61
C GLN A 469 -31.37 16.21 8.74
#